data_AF-A0A077LVG9-F1
#
_entry.id   AF-A0A077LVG9-F1
#
_cell.length_a   1.000
_cell.length_b   1.000
_cell.length_c   1.000
_cell.angle_alpha   90.00
_cell.angle_beta   90.00
_cell.angle_gamma   90.00
#
_symmetry.space_group_name_H-M   'P 1'
#
loop_
_entity.id
_entity.type
_entity.pdbx_description
1 polymer ?
#
loop_
_entity_poly.entity_id
_entity_poly.type
_entity_poly.pdbx_seq_one_letter_code
_entity_poly.pdbx_strand_id
1 'polypeptide(L)'
;MDVEEGVRARATRVRTEAEVLRRQARAVEALRDVSWTSGAADRFRAQVVERSEQLALLARRVEELAADLDELAAQLRAAQEG
;
A
#
# COMPACT_ATOMS: atom_id res chain seq x y z
N MET A 1 -25.88 -4.44 12.17
CA MET A 1 -24.75 -4.46 11.22
C MET A 1 -23.97 -5.71 11.54
N ASP A 2 -23.96 -6.66 10.62
CA ASP A 2 -23.30 -7.95 10.81
C ASP A 2 -21.78 -7.72 10.92
N VAL A 3 -21.12 -8.37 11.88
CA VAL A 3 -19.67 -8.22 12.10
C VAL A 3 -18.91 -8.65 10.85
N GLU A 4 -19.42 -9.65 10.12
CA GLU A 4 -18.88 -10.10 8.84
C GLU A 4 -18.92 -9.01 7.77
N GLU A 5 -20.03 -8.28 7.66
CA GLU A 5 -20.19 -7.20 6.70
C GLU A 5 -19.25 -6.04 7.02
N GLY A 6 -19.06 -5.74 8.31
CA GLY A 6 -18.07 -4.76 8.78
C GLY A 6 -16.62 -5.14 8.47
N VAL A 7 -16.25 -6.40 8.65
CA VAL A 7 -14.91 -6.92 8.31
C VAL A 7 -14.68 -6.89 6.80
N ARG A 8 -15.67 -7.32 6.01
CA ARG A 8 -15.58 -7.35 4.54
C ARG A 8 -15.46 -5.95 3.93
N ALA A 9 -16.20 -4.98 4.47
CA ALA A 9 -16.09 -3.58 4.07
C ALA A 9 -14.70 -3.01 4.39
N ARG A 10 -14.14 -3.36 5.56
CA ARG A 10 -12.82 -2.89 6.00
C ARG A 10 -11.69 -3.51 5.18
N ALA A 11 -11.77 -4.80 4.86
CA ALA A 11 -10.83 -5.48 3.97
C ALA A 11 -10.85 -4.88 2.55
N THR A 12 -12.05 -4.57 2.02
CA THR A 12 -12.19 -3.91 0.72
C THR A 12 -11.53 -2.54 0.72
N ARG A 13 -11.73 -1.75 1.78
CA ARG A 13 -11.06 -0.45 1.93
C ARG A 13 -9.55 -0.56 1.98
N VAL A 14 -9.02 -1.52 2.75
CA VAL A 14 -7.57 -1.77 2.84
C VAL A 14 -6.99 -2.15 1.48
N ARG A 15 -7.67 -3.00 0.69
CA ARG A 15 -7.22 -3.34 -0.67
C ARG A 15 -7.18 -2.13 -1.59
N THR A 16 -8.20 -1.27 -1.56
CA THR A 16 -8.22 -0.03 -2.35
C THR A 16 -7.06 0.89 -1.95
N GLU A 17 -6.81 1.05 -0.65
CA GLU A 17 -5.69 1.84 -0.13
C GLU A 17 -4.33 1.23 -0.55
N ALA A 18 -4.21 -0.11 -0.58
CA ALA A 18 -3.03 -0.82 -1.07
C ALA A 18 -2.75 -0.51 -2.56
N GLU A 19 -3.77 -0.52 -3.39
CA GLU A 19 -3.63 -0.22 -4.83
C GLU A 19 -3.20 1.23 -5.09
N VAL A 20 -3.70 2.18 -4.30
CA VAL A 20 -3.28 3.58 -4.36
C VAL A 20 -1.79 3.70 -4.00
N LEU A 21 -1.36 3.07 -2.91
CA LEU A 21 0.04 3.08 -2.48
C LEU A 21 0.97 2.43 -3.52
N ARG A 22 0.56 1.32 -4.13
CA ARG A 22 1.31 0.68 -5.24
C ARG A 22 1.48 1.60 -6.44
N ARG A 23 0.43 2.32 -6.84
CA ARG A 23 0.50 3.28 -7.95
C ARG A 23 1.45 4.43 -7.61
N GLN A 24 1.42 4.91 -6.37
CA GLN A 24 2.33 5.95 -5.90
C GLN A 24 3.78 5.47 -5.92
N ALA A 25 4.07 4.26 -5.42
CA ALA A 25 5.41 3.66 -5.45
C ALA A 25 5.98 3.53 -6.88
N ARG A 26 5.14 3.14 -7.85
CA ARG A 26 5.57 3.08 -9.27
C ARG A 26 5.85 4.46 -9.88
N ALA A 27 5.02 5.45 -9.58
CA ALA A 27 5.25 6.83 -10.05
C ALA A 27 6.55 7.41 -9.46
N VAL A 28 6.83 7.04 -8.22
CA VAL A 28 8.06 7.32 -7.49
C VAL A 28 9.28 6.72 -8.18
N GLU A 29 9.25 5.43 -8.52
CA GLU A 29 10.36 4.78 -9.22
C GLU A 29 10.66 5.46 -10.55
N ALA A 30 9.61 5.86 -11.27
CA ALA A 30 9.75 6.59 -12.53
C ALA A 30 10.39 7.98 -12.37
N LEU A 31 10.22 8.64 -11.21
CA LEU A 31 10.84 9.95 -10.94
C LEU A 31 12.33 9.87 -10.61
N ARG A 32 12.82 8.70 -10.19
CA ARG A 32 14.24 8.48 -9.85
C ARG A 32 15.18 8.70 -11.04
N ASP A 33 14.69 8.46 -12.25
CA ASP A 33 15.46 8.53 -13.50
C ASP A 33 15.27 9.85 -14.27
N VAL A 34 14.43 10.77 -13.76
CA VAL A 34 14.25 12.09 -14.37
C VAL A 34 15.45 12.99 -14.06
N SER A 35 16.05 13.60 -15.08
CA SER A 35 17.19 14.53 -14.96
C SER A 35 16.71 15.94 -14.61
N TRP A 36 17.13 16.48 -13.46
CA TRP A 36 16.80 17.84 -13.00
C TRP A 36 18.07 18.69 -12.86
N THR A 37 18.12 19.85 -13.51
CA THR A 37 19.33 20.69 -13.57
C THR A 37 19.28 21.84 -12.55
N SER A 38 19.71 21.61 -11.29
CA SER A 38 20.27 22.63 -10.35
C SER A 38 20.53 22.00 -8.96
N GLY A 39 21.37 22.63 -8.11
CA GLY A 39 21.64 22.13 -6.75
C GLY A 39 20.43 22.17 -5.78
N ALA A 40 19.40 22.96 -6.07
CA ALA A 40 18.10 22.84 -5.40
C ALA A 40 17.35 21.57 -5.84
N ALA A 41 17.54 21.17 -7.11
CA ALA A 41 17.02 19.94 -7.65
C ALA A 41 17.68 18.70 -7.04
N ASP A 42 18.97 18.76 -6.65
CA ASP A 42 19.63 17.65 -5.94
C ASP A 42 19.04 17.41 -4.54
N ARG A 43 18.77 18.50 -3.79
CA ARG A 43 18.08 18.38 -2.49
C ARG A 43 16.64 17.91 -2.63
N PHE A 44 15.94 18.40 -3.64
CA PHE A 44 14.59 17.95 -3.96
C PHE A 44 14.59 16.48 -4.39
N ARG A 45 15.58 16.03 -5.18
CA ARG A 45 15.80 14.62 -5.54
C ARG A 45 15.98 13.76 -4.31
N ALA A 46 16.86 14.16 -3.38
CA ALA A 46 17.08 13.40 -2.16
C ALA A 46 15.78 13.25 -1.34
N GLN A 47 15.01 14.32 -1.19
CA GLN A 47 13.71 14.27 -0.49
C GLN A 47 12.67 13.43 -1.24
N VAL A 48 12.63 13.51 -2.57
CA VAL A 48 11.75 12.68 -3.39
C VAL A 48 12.13 11.21 -3.22
N VAL A 49 13.42 10.86 -3.30
CA VAL A 49 13.92 9.49 -3.12
C VAL A 49 13.66 8.96 -1.70
N GLU A 50 13.85 9.78 -0.67
CA GLU A 50 13.55 9.37 0.71
C GLU A 50 12.05 9.09 0.90
N ARG A 51 11.17 10.01 0.47
CA ARG A 51 9.72 9.82 0.54
C ARG A 51 9.26 8.64 -0.33
N SER A 52 9.96 8.43 -1.44
CA SER A 52 9.75 7.32 -2.35
C SER A 52 9.97 5.97 -1.67
N GLU A 53 11.09 5.82 -0.96
CA GLU A 53 11.42 4.62 -0.21
C GLU A 53 10.43 4.37 0.94
N GLN A 54 10.02 5.44 1.63
CA GLN A 54 8.99 5.36 2.68
C GLN A 54 7.64 4.89 2.12
N LEU A 55 7.23 5.39 0.95
CA LEU A 55 6.01 4.94 0.26
C LEU A 55 6.10 3.48 -0.19
N ALA A 56 7.24 3.05 -0.70
CA ALA A 56 7.47 1.65 -1.09
C ALA A 56 7.38 0.71 0.12
N LEU A 57 7.98 1.09 1.25
CA LEU A 57 7.90 0.33 2.51
C LEU A 57 6.46 0.24 3.02
N LEU A 58 5.73 1.37 3.00
CA LEU A 58 4.33 1.40 3.42
C LEU A 58 3.45 0.55 2.50
N ALA A 59 3.68 0.60 1.19
CA ALA A 59 2.97 -0.23 0.23
C ALA A 59 3.14 -1.71 0.57
N ARG A 60 4.38 -2.18 0.77
CA ARG A 60 4.66 -3.57 1.15
C ARG A 60 3.96 -3.97 2.45
N ARG A 61 3.98 -3.10 3.46
CA ARG A 61 3.31 -3.38 4.73
C ARG A 61 1.79 -3.51 4.59
N VAL A 62 1.19 -2.71 3.71
CA VAL A 62 -0.24 -2.81 3.42
C VAL A 62 -0.56 -4.09 2.64
N GLU A 63 0.33 -4.57 1.77
CA GLU A 63 0.17 -5.87 1.10
C GLU A 63 0.17 -7.03 2.10
N GLU A 64 1.08 -7.02 3.07
CA GLU A 64 1.12 -8.01 4.15
C GLU A 64 -0.20 -8.01 4.93
N LEU A 65 -0.66 -6.83 5.36
CA LEU A 65 -1.93 -6.70 6.07
C LEU A 65 -3.15 -7.13 5.24
N ALA A 66 -3.13 -6.89 3.92
CA ALA A 66 -4.20 -7.34 3.04
C ALA A 66 -4.23 -8.88 2.93
N ALA A 67 -3.06 -9.53 2.87
CA ALA A 67 -2.96 -10.99 2.88
C ALA A 67 -3.44 -11.59 4.21
N ASP A 68 -3.03 -11.00 5.33
CA ASP A 68 -3.48 -11.42 6.67
C ASP A 68 -5.01 -11.32 6.80
N LEU A 69 -5.61 -10.24 6.27
CA LEU A 69 -7.07 -10.08 6.26
C LEU A 69 -7.78 -11.12 5.37
N ASP A 70 -7.19 -11.49 4.23
CA ASP A 70 -7.73 -12.52 3.35
C ASP A 70 -7.69 -13.89 4.03
N GLU A 71 -6.61 -14.20 4.75
CA GLU A 71 -6.48 -15.43 5.53
C GLU A 71 -7.50 -15.48 6.67
N LEU A 72 -7.61 -14.40 7.47
CA LEU A 72 -8.60 -14.32 8.55
C LEU A 72 -10.04 -14.43 8.03
N ALA A 73 -10.35 -13.84 6.89
CA ALA A 73 -11.65 -13.96 6.27
C ALA A 73 -11.94 -15.40 5.80
N ALA A 74 -10.93 -16.12 5.31
CA ALA A 74 -11.07 -17.52 4.93
C ALA A 74 -11.28 -18.44 6.14
N GLN A 75 -10.51 -18.23 7.21
CA GLN A 75 -10.67 -18.96 8.47
C GLN A 75 -12.06 -18.73 9.09
N LEU A 76 -12.57 -17.50 9.06
CA LEU A 76 -13.89 -17.17 9.58
C LEU A 76 -15.00 -17.94 8.83
N ARG A 77 -14.95 -17.96 7.49
CA ARG A 77 -15.92 -18.74 6.68
C ARG A 77 -15.85 -20.22 7.01
N ALA A 78 -14.65 -20.79 7.09
CA ALA A 78 -14.46 -22.20 7.41
C ALA A 78 -15.02 -22.56 8.80
N ALA A 79 -14.89 -21.66 9.78
CA ALA A 79 -15.45 -21.86 11.12
C ALA A 79 -16.98 -21.68 11.20
N GLN A 80 -17.60 -21.05 10.20
CA GLN A 80 -19.06 -20.87 10.12
C GLN A 80 -19.74 -21.98 9.30
N GLU A 81 -19.01 -22.61 8.37
CA GLU A 81 -19.49 -23.69 7.50
C GLU A 81 -19.30 -25.11 8.10
N GLY A 82 -18.50 -25.24 9.16
CA GLY A 82 -18.26 -26.49 9.91
C GLY A 82 -19.06 -26.58 11.20
#